data_AF-A0A947CH69-F1
#
_entry.id   AF-A0A947CH69-F1
#
_cell.length_a   1.000
_cell.length_b   1.000
_cell.length_c   1.000
_cell.angle_alpha   90.00
_cell.angle_beta   90.00
_cell.angle_gamma   90.00
#
_symmetry.space_group_name_H-M   'P 1'
#
loop_
_entity.id
_entity.type
_entity.pdbx_description
1 polymer ?
#
loop_
_entity_poly.entity_id
_entity_poly.type
_entity_poly.pdbx_seq_one_letter_code
_entity_poly.pdbx_strand_id
1 'polypeptide(L)'
;MIRPKSLALVLLMVLAPARVVLAQDAPQADEAAEAEKKATEPFHASPYLPLDRWEYPILEYWVSAGLIRSLSPIVKPWRRMDIARALADLDESRLGGAEKEWLARLRSSFAPELQQLSGPPGQSVYLGLELAAGAELATQTHRDLLRPELEGEFSETKILEDLRFDVDGAAGPVAGGFRLQRHGIYRNDAQYPGGRVVPKLDNAFGGEMSVRVEEGYLEFQSRYARIGFGSMYRNWGLPNLDGFLRSDYAYSQEEVSYRVGTDRIYLVGMFASYGDYRADTTHYVAIHRLEIRPIDDLVISVSESSVHGGPGQSMDWKLINPVGIWQIARTDGDPPYNKLGQVDVWWQTGVGFNVYGGLLADATNDNGSCCQMGGSLGVEV
;
A
#
# COMPACT_ATOMS: atom_id res chain seq x y z
N MET A 1 -2.90 42.03 -34.26
CA MET A 1 -1.58 41.45 -33.96
C MET A 1 -1.25 41.75 -32.50
N ILE A 2 -1.81 40.98 -31.54
CA ILE A 2 -1.57 41.16 -30.11
C ILE A 2 -1.58 39.76 -29.47
N ARG A 3 -0.45 39.34 -28.91
CA ARG A 3 -0.30 38.10 -28.14
C ARG A 3 -0.81 38.33 -26.72
N PRO A 4 -1.52 37.38 -26.08
CA PRO A 4 -1.60 37.36 -24.62
C PRO A 4 -0.37 36.64 -24.07
N LYS A 5 0.30 37.26 -23.10
CA LYS A 5 1.33 36.63 -22.26
C LYS A 5 0.62 35.82 -21.17
N SER A 6 0.92 34.53 -21.11
CA SER A 6 0.49 33.63 -20.05
C SER A 6 1.19 34.01 -18.73
N LEU A 7 0.40 34.32 -17.70
CA LEU A 7 0.86 34.44 -16.33
C LEU A 7 0.69 33.05 -15.69
N ALA A 8 1.80 32.32 -15.51
CA ALA A 8 1.81 31.10 -14.71
C ALA A 8 2.00 31.50 -13.25
N LEU A 9 0.93 31.44 -12.45
CA LEU A 9 0.98 31.59 -11.00
C LEU A 9 1.26 30.21 -10.40
N VAL A 10 2.51 29.95 -10.05
CA VAL A 10 2.90 28.79 -9.23
C VAL A 10 2.62 29.15 -7.77
N LEU A 11 1.57 28.57 -7.19
CA LEU A 11 1.25 28.73 -5.78
C LEU A 11 2.10 27.72 -4.98
N LEU A 12 3.22 28.19 -4.42
CA LEU A 12 4.03 27.44 -3.47
C LEU A 12 3.36 27.54 -2.08
N MET A 13 2.58 26.53 -1.69
CA MET A 13 2.11 26.42 -0.30
C MET A 13 3.25 25.94 0.58
N VAL A 14 3.84 26.87 1.33
CA VAL A 14 4.73 26.57 2.45
C VAL A 14 3.86 26.24 3.66
N LEU A 15 3.74 24.96 3.99
CA LEU A 15 3.16 24.51 5.26
C LEU A 15 4.15 24.82 6.39
N ALA A 16 3.84 25.84 7.19
CA ALA A 16 4.47 26.05 8.48
C ALA A 16 3.89 25.04 9.50
N PRO A 17 4.69 24.44 10.38
CA PRO A 17 4.17 23.53 11.40
C PRO A 17 3.35 24.31 12.44
N ALA A 18 2.06 24.01 12.53
CA ALA A 18 1.21 24.47 13.62
C ALA A 18 1.62 23.74 14.91
N ARG A 19 2.22 24.47 15.86
CA ARG A 19 2.45 23.97 17.22
C ARG A 19 1.14 24.00 17.99
N VAL A 20 0.48 22.86 18.12
CA VAL A 20 -0.53 22.65 19.16
C VAL A 20 0.23 22.43 20.47
N VAL A 21 0.22 23.45 21.34
CA VAL A 21 0.79 23.37 22.68
C VAL A 21 -0.27 22.75 23.60
N LEU A 22 -0.21 21.44 23.77
CA LEU A 22 -0.73 20.76 24.96
C LEU A 22 0.42 20.67 25.97
N ALA A 23 0.09 20.82 27.25
CA ALA A 23 1.01 21.01 28.38
C ALA A 23 2.28 20.13 28.29
N GLN A 24 3.45 20.80 28.21
CA GLN A 24 4.76 20.18 28.04
C GLN A 24 5.32 19.72 29.39
N ASP A 25 5.46 18.41 29.57
CA ASP A 25 6.70 17.91 30.15
C ASP A 25 7.77 18.06 29.06
N ALA A 26 8.86 18.76 29.36
CA ALA A 26 9.92 18.98 28.41
C ALA A 26 10.48 17.61 27.96
N PRO A 27 10.63 17.35 26.64
CA PRO A 27 11.25 16.12 26.18
C PRO A 27 12.65 16.01 26.77
N GLN A 28 12.99 14.82 27.29
CA GLN A 28 14.31 14.55 27.86
C GLN A 28 15.38 14.84 26.80
N ALA A 29 16.55 15.33 27.23
CA ALA A 29 17.62 15.77 26.33
C ALA A 29 18.03 14.70 25.30
N ASP A 30 17.86 13.42 25.63
CA ASP A 30 18.13 12.28 24.76
C ASP A 30 17.12 12.17 23.60
N GLU A 31 15.82 12.39 23.84
CA GLU A 31 14.79 12.38 22.77
C GLU A 31 14.98 13.55 21.79
N ALA A 32 15.40 14.71 22.30
CA ALA A 32 15.68 15.87 21.46
C ALA A 32 16.91 15.64 20.57
N ALA A 33 17.96 15.02 21.12
CA ALA A 33 19.17 14.66 20.38
C ALA A 33 18.91 13.57 19.33
N GLU A 34 18.07 12.59 19.65
CA GLU A 34 17.67 11.53 18.72
C GLU A 34 16.78 12.07 17.58
N ALA A 35 15.85 12.98 17.89
CA ALA A 35 15.06 13.68 16.88
C ALA A 35 15.92 14.55 15.94
N GLU A 36 16.95 15.21 16.47
CA GLU A 36 17.89 16.02 15.70
C GLU A 36 18.82 15.14 14.83
N LYS A 37 19.25 13.98 15.34
CA LYS A 37 20.00 12.96 14.59
C LYS A 37 19.18 12.37 13.45
N LYS A 38 17.91 12.03 13.70
CA LYS A 38 16.99 11.55 12.65
C LYS A 38 16.69 12.63 11.61
N ALA A 39 16.67 13.90 12.03
CA ALA A 39 16.56 15.03 11.11
C ALA A 39 17.82 15.23 10.23
N THR A 40 18.97 14.69 10.61
CA THR A 40 20.22 14.80 9.83
C THR A 40 20.53 13.57 8.97
N GLU A 41 19.80 12.47 9.11
CA GLU A 41 20.02 11.28 8.27
C GLU A 41 19.71 11.52 6.79
N PRO A 42 20.59 11.06 5.87
CA PRO A 42 20.37 11.22 4.45
C PRO A 42 19.09 10.49 3.99
N PHE A 43 18.29 11.20 3.22
CA PHE A 43 17.11 10.62 2.58
C PHE A 43 17.53 9.86 1.32
N HIS A 44 17.04 8.63 1.18
CA HIS A 44 17.25 7.77 0.01
C HIS A 44 15.89 7.36 -0.55
N ALA A 45 15.64 7.69 -1.82
CA ALA A 45 14.49 7.14 -2.54
C ALA A 45 14.73 5.66 -2.81
N SER A 46 13.67 4.86 -2.78
CA SER A 46 13.78 3.42 -2.94
C SER A 46 12.43 2.83 -3.38
N PRO A 47 12.43 1.82 -4.26
CA PRO A 47 11.21 1.14 -4.64
C PRO A 47 10.59 0.41 -3.44
N TYR A 48 9.32 0.08 -3.59
CA TYR A 48 8.57 -0.76 -2.66
C TYR A 48 8.94 -2.23 -2.83
N LEU A 49 8.92 -2.98 -1.73
CA LEU A 49 8.94 -4.44 -1.75
C LEU A 49 7.54 -4.94 -2.13
N PRO A 50 7.37 -5.67 -3.25
CA PRO A 50 6.06 -6.19 -3.66
C PRO A 50 5.45 -7.13 -2.62
N LEU A 51 4.12 -7.14 -2.46
CA LEU A 51 3.45 -7.79 -1.32
C LEU A 51 3.56 -9.33 -1.30
N ASP A 52 3.80 -9.96 -2.45
CA ASP A 52 3.89 -11.41 -2.59
C ASP A 52 5.31 -11.97 -2.32
N ARG A 53 6.18 -11.16 -1.75
CA ARG A 53 7.57 -11.48 -1.47
C ARG A 53 7.72 -12.33 -0.21
N TRP A 54 8.62 -13.33 -0.27
CA TRP A 54 8.89 -14.24 0.85
C TRP A 54 9.41 -13.52 2.11
N GLU A 55 9.95 -12.31 1.93
CA GLU A 55 10.42 -11.47 3.03
C GLU A 55 9.27 -10.97 3.94
N TYR A 56 8.05 -10.78 3.42
CA TYR A 56 6.93 -10.22 4.21
C TYR A 56 6.55 -11.06 5.43
N PRO A 57 6.30 -12.38 5.32
CA PRO A 57 5.95 -13.18 6.50
C PRO A 57 6.92 -13.07 7.67
N ILE A 58 8.23 -12.96 7.40
CA ILE A 58 9.26 -12.82 8.44
C ILE A 58 9.25 -11.40 9.02
N LEU A 59 9.17 -10.39 8.17
CA LEU A 59 9.13 -9.00 8.59
C LEU A 59 7.86 -8.67 9.38
N GLU A 60 6.70 -9.19 8.96
CA GLU A 60 5.43 -9.05 9.68
C GLU A 60 5.48 -9.73 11.04
N TYR A 61 6.07 -10.93 11.12
CA TYR A 61 6.33 -11.59 12.39
C TYR A 61 7.22 -10.73 13.30
N TRP A 62 8.31 -10.13 12.79
CA TRP A 62 9.19 -9.28 13.60
C TRP A 62 8.60 -7.92 13.98
N VAL A 63 7.75 -7.35 13.13
CA VAL A 63 6.97 -6.15 13.49
C VAL A 63 6.00 -6.48 14.60
N SER A 64 5.27 -7.59 14.47
CA SER A 64 4.34 -8.06 15.50
C SER A 64 5.10 -8.39 16.79
N ALA A 65 6.21 -9.10 16.74
CA ALA A 65 7.03 -9.42 17.92
C ALA A 65 7.73 -8.21 18.55
N GLY A 66 7.64 -7.01 17.96
CA GLY A 66 8.30 -5.81 18.50
C GLY A 66 9.82 -5.82 18.37
N LEU A 67 10.32 -6.65 17.47
CA LEU A 67 11.72 -6.68 17.07
C LEU A 67 12.01 -5.54 16.09
N ILE A 68 11.03 -5.17 15.25
CA ILE A 68 11.09 -4.01 14.35
C ILE A 68 9.93 -3.06 14.66
N ARG A 69 10.25 -1.82 15.05
CA ARG A 69 9.25 -0.78 15.38
C ARG A 69 9.20 0.38 14.38
N SER A 70 10.18 0.45 13.49
CA SER A 70 10.31 1.53 12.51
C SER A 70 9.34 1.39 11.33
N LEU A 71 8.94 0.16 10.99
CA LEU A 71 7.99 -0.13 9.91
C LEU A 71 6.54 0.09 10.35
N SER A 72 5.63 0.44 9.41
CA SER A 72 4.20 0.49 9.73
C SER A 72 3.62 -0.91 9.81
N PRO A 73 2.96 -1.30 10.92
CA PRO A 73 2.24 -2.58 10.98
C PRO A 73 1.00 -2.61 10.08
N ILE A 74 0.52 -1.45 9.63
CA ILE A 74 -0.82 -1.31 9.02
C ILE A 74 -0.84 -0.67 7.63
N VAL A 75 0.33 -0.32 7.07
CA VAL A 75 0.44 0.26 5.73
C VAL A 75 1.54 -0.45 4.96
N LYS A 76 1.12 -1.21 3.96
CA LYS A 76 1.99 -1.96 3.04
C LYS A 76 1.65 -1.56 1.59
N PRO A 77 2.62 -1.57 0.67
CA PRO A 77 3.97 -2.13 0.82
C PRO A 77 4.96 -1.21 1.54
N TRP A 78 6.03 -1.80 2.10
CA TRP A 78 7.17 -1.07 2.66
C TRP A 78 8.22 -0.77 1.61
N ARG A 79 8.94 0.35 1.76
CA ARG A 79 10.10 0.65 0.90
C ARG A 79 11.26 -0.24 1.29
N ARG A 80 12.01 -0.72 0.30
CA ARG A 80 13.18 -1.58 0.54
C ARG A 80 14.21 -0.90 1.44
N MET A 81 14.42 0.40 1.26
CA MET A 81 15.31 1.19 2.13
C MET A 81 14.82 1.32 3.58
N ASP A 82 13.50 1.38 3.82
CA ASP A 82 12.97 1.44 5.18
C ASP A 82 13.17 0.09 5.89
N ILE A 83 13.03 -1.01 5.14
CA ILE A 83 13.36 -2.36 5.62
C ILE A 83 14.85 -2.46 5.93
N ALA A 84 15.73 -2.00 5.03
CA ALA A 84 17.18 -2.06 5.26
C ALA A 84 17.62 -1.30 6.52
N ARG A 85 17.03 -0.12 6.80
CA ARG A 85 17.26 0.59 8.07
C ARG A 85 16.79 -0.23 9.26
N ALA A 86 15.58 -0.77 9.20
CA ALA A 86 15.05 -1.63 10.25
C ALA A 86 15.94 -2.85 10.54
N LEU A 87 16.53 -3.47 9.51
CA LEU A 87 17.45 -4.60 9.64
C LEU A 87 18.84 -4.20 10.16
N ALA A 88 19.28 -2.96 9.89
CA ALA A 88 20.53 -2.42 10.41
C ALA A 88 20.41 -2.07 11.90
N ASP A 89 19.25 -1.57 12.33
CA ASP A 89 18.96 -1.18 13.71
C ASP A 89 18.50 -2.35 14.60
N LEU A 90 18.30 -3.54 14.02
CA LEU A 90 17.79 -4.72 14.72
C LEU A 90 18.80 -5.23 15.76
N ASP A 91 18.36 -5.34 17.02
CA ASP A 91 19.16 -5.95 18.09
C ASP A 91 19.24 -7.47 17.95
N GLU A 92 20.35 -7.94 17.40
CA GLU A 92 20.63 -9.37 17.18
C GLU A 92 20.72 -10.20 18.47
N SER A 93 20.88 -9.57 19.64
CA SER A 93 20.92 -10.29 20.91
C SER A 93 19.56 -10.87 21.30
N ARG A 94 18.48 -10.30 20.77
CA ARG A 94 17.09 -10.75 20.97
C ARG A 94 16.70 -11.93 20.06
N LEU A 95 17.55 -12.29 19.09
CA LEU A 95 17.23 -13.31 18.09
C LEU A 95 17.74 -14.71 18.49
N GLY A 96 16.89 -15.72 18.26
CA GLY A 96 17.24 -17.13 18.34
C GLY A 96 18.09 -17.61 17.14
N GLY A 97 18.49 -18.90 17.16
CA GLY A 97 19.33 -19.49 16.11
C GLY A 97 18.70 -19.43 14.71
N ALA A 98 17.45 -19.86 14.57
CA ALA A 98 16.73 -19.81 13.30
C ALA A 98 16.46 -18.37 12.81
N GLU A 99 16.16 -17.45 13.73
CA GLU A 99 15.92 -16.04 13.38
C GLU A 99 17.20 -15.35 12.88
N LYS A 100 18.37 -15.74 13.38
CA LYS A 100 19.67 -15.28 12.85
C LYS A 100 19.91 -15.77 11.42
N GLU A 101 19.47 -16.99 11.09
CA GLU A 101 19.53 -17.48 9.70
C GLU A 101 18.59 -16.69 8.79
N TRP A 102 17.36 -16.39 9.26
CA TRP A 102 16.44 -15.51 8.53
C TRP A 102 17.02 -14.11 8.34
N LEU A 103 17.64 -13.53 9.37
CA LEU A 103 18.32 -12.24 9.28
C LEU A 103 19.42 -12.25 8.24
N ALA A 104 20.24 -13.30 8.20
CA ALA A 104 21.30 -13.43 7.19
C ALA A 104 20.72 -13.46 5.76
N ARG A 105 19.62 -14.18 5.54
CA ARG A 105 18.94 -14.23 4.24
C ARG A 105 18.32 -12.88 3.87
N LEU A 106 17.65 -12.21 4.82
CA LEU A 106 17.08 -10.88 4.61
C LEU A 106 18.18 -9.86 4.28
N ARG A 107 19.27 -9.83 5.04
CA ARG A 107 20.42 -8.96 4.74
C ARG A 107 21.01 -9.23 3.36
N SER A 108 20.96 -10.48 2.89
CA SER A 108 21.32 -10.81 1.51
C SER A 108 20.34 -10.20 0.49
N SER A 109 19.02 -10.29 0.71
CA SER A 109 18.00 -9.67 -0.16
C SER A 109 18.09 -8.14 -0.23
N PHE A 110 18.55 -7.51 0.84
CA PHE A 110 18.67 -6.04 0.98
C PHE A 110 20.12 -5.56 0.97
N ALA A 111 21.06 -6.37 0.48
CA ALA A 111 22.48 -6.02 0.44
C ALA A 111 22.76 -4.69 -0.31
N PRO A 112 22.11 -4.38 -1.44
CA PRO A 112 22.29 -3.09 -2.12
C PRO A 112 21.91 -1.90 -1.23
N GLU A 113 20.78 -1.97 -0.53
CA GLU A 113 20.30 -0.90 0.34
C GLU A 113 21.18 -0.77 1.59
N LEU A 114 21.60 -1.88 2.19
CA LEU A 114 22.51 -1.88 3.34
C LEU A 114 23.89 -1.29 2.99
N GLN A 115 24.39 -1.58 1.78
CA GLN A 115 25.61 -0.97 1.26
C GLN A 115 25.43 0.54 1.06
N GLN A 116 24.28 0.98 0.55
CA GLN A 116 23.97 2.39 0.38
C GLN A 116 23.89 3.13 1.73
N LEU A 117 23.33 2.52 2.77
CA LEU A 117 23.31 3.08 4.13
C LEU A 117 24.71 3.24 4.73
N SER A 118 25.62 2.32 4.42
CA SER A 118 27.00 2.34 4.94
C SER A 118 27.96 3.20 4.10
N GLY A 119 27.56 3.58 2.89
CA GLY A 119 28.37 4.33 1.93
C GLY A 119 28.45 5.83 2.22
N PRO A 120 29.37 6.55 1.58
CA PRO A 120 29.42 8.01 1.67
C PRO A 120 28.11 8.63 1.14
N PRO A 121 27.62 9.73 1.74
CA PRO A 121 26.40 10.38 1.30
C PRO A 121 26.52 10.86 -0.16
N GLY A 122 25.73 10.26 -1.04
CA GLY A 122 25.68 10.54 -2.47
C GLY A 122 24.55 9.77 -3.13
N GLN A 123 23.89 10.35 -4.13
CA GLN A 123 22.82 9.68 -4.87
C GLN A 123 23.38 8.49 -5.64
N SER A 124 23.30 7.28 -5.06
CA SER A 124 23.56 6.05 -5.80
C SER A 124 22.33 5.71 -6.64
N VAL A 125 22.53 5.55 -7.94
CA VAL A 125 21.55 4.93 -8.82
C VAL A 125 21.48 3.45 -8.45
N TYR A 126 20.27 2.95 -8.24
CA TYR A 126 19.99 1.54 -8.00
C TYR A 126 19.11 0.99 -9.13
N LEU A 127 19.42 -0.22 -9.58
CA LEU A 127 18.65 -0.98 -10.55
C LEU A 127 18.67 -2.46 -10.15
N GLY A 128 17.49 -3.00 -9.88
CA GLY A 128 17.20 -4.41 -9.65
C GLY A 128 16.59 -5.05 -10.90
N LEU A 129 16.90 -6.33 -11.09
CA LEU A 129 16.27 -7.17 -12.11
C LEU A 129 16.02 -8.54 -11.49
N GLU A 130 14.80 -9.04 -11.61
CA GLU A 130 14.45 -10.39 -11.19
C GLU A 130 13.68 -11.13 -12.29
N LEU A 131 13.92 -12.44 -12.35
CA LEU A 131 13.22 -13.38 -13.20
C LEU A 131 12.76 -14.55 -12.34
N ALA A 132 11.48 -14.88 -12.39
CA ALA A 132 10.93 -16.05 -11.71
C ALA A 132 10.05 -16.86 -12.67
N ALA A 133 10.04 -18.17 -12.49
CA ALA A 133 9.17 -19.09 -13.20
C ALA A 133 8.67 -20.17 -12.24
N GLY A 134 7.42 -20.55 -12.36
CA GLY A 134 6.76 -21.48 -11.45
C GLY A 134 5.51 -22.11 -12.05
N ALA A 135 4.88 -22.97 -11.27
CA ALA A 135 3.58 -23.53 -11.55
C ALA A 135 2.84 -23.83 -10.25
N GLU A 136 1.52 -23.66 -10.26
CA GLU A 136 0.63 -23.92 -9.15
C GLU A 136 -0.43 -24.95 -9.54
N LEU A 137 -0.83 -25.81 -8.61
CA LEU A 137 -2.01 -26.65 -8.75
C LEU A 137 -3.18 -26.00 -8.02
N ALA A 138 -4.17 -25.54 -8.77
CA ALA A 138 -5.35 -24.88 -8.24
C ALA A 138 -6.58 -25.76 -8.44
N THR A 139 -7.35 -25.99 -7.37
CA THR A 139 -8.66 -26.67 -7.44
C THR A 139 -9.81 -25.71 -7.74
N GLN A 140 -9.57 -24.41 -7.56
CA GLN A 140 -10.49 -23.33 -7.93
C GLN A 140 -9.69 -22.16 -8.49
N THR A 141 -10.28 -21.45 -9.45
CA THR A 141 -9.65 -20.29 -10.09
C THR A 141 -10.31 -18.97 -9.69
N HIS A 142 -11.10 -19.00 -8.62
CA HIS A 142 -11.61 -17.81 -7.96
C HIS A 142 -10.58 -17.34 -6.93
N ARG A 143 -10.23 -16.05 -6.93
CA ARG A 143 -9.34 -15.52 -5.89
C ARG A 143 -10.01 -15.55 -4.51
N ASP A 144 -11.35 -15.41 -4.44
CA ASP A 144 -12.14 -15.19 -3.20
C ASP A 144 -12.42 -16.52 -2.56
N LEU A 145 -11.81 -16.76 -1.41
CA LEU A 145 -11.98 -18.00 -0.66
C LEU A 145 -13.36 -18.12 -0.01
N LEU A 146 -14.10 -17.00 0.12
CA LEU A 146 -15.43 -16.99 0.75
C LEU A 146 -16.56 -17.25 -0.24
N ARG A 147 -16.28 -17.28 -1.55
CA ARG A 147 -17.29 -17.67 -2.52
C ARG A 147 -17.43 -19.19 -2.57
N PRO A 148 -18.66 -19.72 -2.65
CA PRO A 148 -18.86 -21.15 -2.81
C PRO A 148 -18.17 -21.65 -4.08
N GLU A 149 -17.72 -22.91 -4.04
CA GLU A 149 -17.18 -23.60 -5.22
C GLU A 149 -18.13 -23.39 -6.40
N LEU A 150 -17.59 -22.84 -7.48
CA LEU A 150 -18.34 -22.66 -8.72
C LEU A 150 -18.60 -24.04 -9.35
N GLU A 151 -19.65 -24.19 -10.14
CA GLU A 151 -19.79 -25.38 -10.98
C GLU A 151 -19.13 -25.12 -12.35
N GLY A 152 -18.56 -26.17 -12.97
CA GLY A 152 -18.08 -26.14 -14.34
C GLY A 152 -16.59 -25.79 -14.51
N GLU A 153 -16.25 -25.04 -15.56
CA GLU A 153 -14.86 -24.83 -16.03
C GLU A 153 -13.95 -24.14 -14.99
N PHE A 154 -14.52 -23.53 -13.95
CA PHE A 154 -13.80 -22.77 -12.90
C PHE A 154 -13.53 -23.57 -11.60
N SER A 155 -14.02 -24.81 -11.51
CA SER A 155 -13.81 -25.74 -10.37
C SER A 155 -13.04 -26.99 -10.75
N GLU A 156 -12.50 -27.04 -11.96
CA GLU A 156 -11.63 -28.13 -12.38
C GLU A 156 -10.22 -27.89 -11.86
N THR A 157 -9.57 -28.95 -11.38
CA THR A 157 -8.15 -28.91 -11.01
C THR A 157 -7.31 -28.53 -12.22
N LYS A 158 -6.56 -27.42 -12.11
CA LYS A 158 -5.73 -26.89 -13.19
C LYS A 158 -4.31 -26.65 -12.72
N ILE A 159 -3.38 -26.81 -13.66
CA ILE A 159 -2.01 -26.33 -13.50
C ILE A 159 -2.00 -24.89 -14.01
N LEU A 160 -1.66 -23.94 -13.14
CA LEU A 160 -1.48 -22.53 -13.51
C LEU A 160 0.02 -22.28 -13.68
N GLU A 161 0.45 -21.92 -14.88
CA GLU A 161 1.83 -21.51 -15.09
C GLU A 161 2.09 -20.11 -14.52
N ASP A 162 3.31 -19.85 -14.05
CA ASP A 162 3.78 -18.52 -13.66
C ASP A 162 5.12 -18.21 -14.34
N LEU A 163 5.22 -17.03 -14.96
CA LEU A 163 6.48 -16.45 -15.43
C LEU A 163 6.46 -14.97 -15.13
N ARG A 164 7.49 -14.48 -14.44
CA ARG A 164 7.57 -13.12 -13.94
C ARG A 164 8.89 -12.48 -14.29
N PHE A 165 8.80 -11.20 -14.64
CA PHE A 165 9.92 -10.31 -14.87
C PHE A 165 9.72 -9.02 -14.08
N ASP A 166 10.64 -8.72 -13.20
CA ASP A 166 10.62 -7.53 -12.36
C ASP A 166 11.85 -6.65 -12.67
N VAL A 167 11.62 -5.35 -12.77
CA VAL A 167 12.65 -4.32 -12.81
C VAL A 167 12.26 -3.22 -11.86
N ASP A 168 13.14 -2.87 -10.95
CA ASP A 168 12.92 -1.80 -10.00
C ASP A 168 14.18 -0.96 -9.81
N GLY A 169 14.04 0.26 -9.34
CA GLY A 169 15.19 1.14 -9.25
C GLY A 169 14.90 2.47 -8.60
N ALA A 170 15.98 3.20 -8.32
CA ALA A 170 15.92 4.56 -7.81
C ALA A 170 17.06 5.41 -8.38
N ALA A 171 16.75 6.67 -8.66
CA ALA A 171 17.71 7.68 -9.08
C ALA A 171 17.32 9.02 -8.45
N GLY A 172 18.15 9.49 -7.52
CA GLY A 172 17.89 10.73 -6.78
C GLY A 172 16.59 10.65 -5.97
N PRO A 173 15.65 11.60 -6.14
CA PRO A 173 14.37 11.56 -5.43
C PRO A 173 13.32 10.69 -6.12
N VAL A 174 13.65 10.00 -7.21
CA VAL A 174 12.69 9.18 -7.97
C VAL A 174 12.97 7.71 -7.74
N ALA A 175 11.92 6.93 -7.50
CA ALA A 175 11.97 5.48 -7.47
C ALA A 175 10.80 4.89 -8.25
N GLY A 176 10.92 3.64 -8.68
CA GLY A 176 9.88 2.98 -9.44
C GLY A 176 10.09 1.49 -9.57
N GLY A 177 9.06 0.82 -10.04
CA GLY A 177 9.06 -0.61 -10.30
C GLY A 177 8.17 -0.95 -11.48
N PHE A 178 8.51 -2.04 -12.15
CA PHE A 178 7.79 -2.61 -13.26
C PHE A 178 7.81 -4.14 -13.12
N ARG A 179 6.63 -4.74 -13.08
CA ARG A 179 6.42 -6.19 -13.00
C ARG A 179 5.53 -6.62 -14.16
N LEU A 180 6.10 -7.43 -15.04
CA LEU A 180 5.37 -8.13 -16.09
C LEU A 180 5.20 -9.59 -15.66
N GLN A 181 3.96 -10.06 -15.66
CA GLN A 181 3.66 -11.43 -15.27
C GLN A 181 2.81 -12.12 -16.32
N ARG A 182 3.12 -13.38 -16.59
CA ARG A 182 2.28 -14.34 -17.28
C ARG A 182 1.79 -15.33 -16.24
N HIS A 183 0.49 -15.38 -16.01
CA HIS A 183 -0.10 -16.31 -15.05
C HIS A 183 -1.31 -17.03 -15.63
N GLY A 184 -1.43 -18.34 -15.35
CA GLY A 184 -2.55 -19.16 -15.81
C GLY A 184 -3.92 -18.65 -15.35
N ILE A 185 -3.97 -17.98 -14.19
CA ILE A 185 -5.19 -17.39 -13.61
C ILE A 185 -5.87 -16.38 -14.55
N TYR A 186 -5.10 -15.63 -15.35
CA TYR A 186 -5.67 -14.57 -16.19
C TYR A 186 -6.62 -15.05 -17.29
N ARG A 187 -6.64 -16.37 -17.55
CA ARG A 187 -7.56 -17.03 -18.50
C ARG A 187 -8.69 -17.79 -17.81
N ASN A 188 -8.64 -17.90 -16.49
CA ASN A 188 -9.56 -18.73 -15.72
C ASN A 188 -10.20 -17.97 -14.54
N ASP A 189 -10.08 -16.65 -14.45
CA ASP A 189 -10.65 -15.90 -13.33
C ASP A 189 -12.15 -15.67 -13.55
N ALA A 190 -12.96 -16.38 -12.76
CA ALA A 190 -14.42 -16.33 -12.83
C ALA A 190 -15.02 -14.97 -12.42
N GLN A 191 -14.25 -14.08 -11.78
CA GLN A 191 -14.68 -12.71 -11.51
C GLN A 191 -14.85 -11.92 -12.82
N TYR A 192 -14.16 -12.32 -13.90
CA TYR A 192 -14.15 -11.62 -15.17
C TYR A 192 -15.08 -12.27 -16.20
N PRO A 193 -15.77 -11.48 -17.04
CA PRO A 193 -16.59 -12.03 -18.12
C PRO A 193 -15.78 -12.95 -19.03
N GLY A 194 -16.27 -14.18 -19.22
CA GLY A 194 -15.58 -15.19 -20.03
C GLY A 194 -14.27 -15.69 -19.41
N GLY A 195 -14.07 -15.51 -18.10
CA GLY A 195 -12.91 -16.03 -17.37
C GLY A 195 -11.62 -15.24 -17.56
N ARG A 196 -11.67 -14.06 -18.20
CA ARG A 196 -10.46 -13.42 -18.74
C ARG A 196 -10.18 -12.05 -18.15
N VAL A 197 -9.03 -11.94 -17.50
CA VAL A 197 -8.50 -10.69 -16.93
C VAL A 197 -7.87 -9.81 -18.00
N VAL A 198 -7.28 -10.43 -19.04
CA VAL A 198 -6.59 -9.75 -20.14
C VAL A 198 -7.19 -10.14 -21.51
N PRO A 199 -7.13 -9.25 -22.51
CA PRO A 199 -7.57 -9.58 -23.87
C PRO A 199 -6.82 -10.77 -24.45
N LYS A 200 -7.46 -11.47 -25.40
CA LYS A 200 -6.80 -12.51 -26.19
C LYS A 200 -5.68 -11.88 -27.02
N LEU A 201 -4.45 -12.30 -26.77
CA LEU A 201 -3.30 -11.99 -27.60
C LEU A 201 -2.82 -13.29 -28.24
N ASP A 202 -2.94 -13.37 -29.56
CA ASP A 202 -2.36 -14.48 -30.32
C ASP A 202 -0.84 -14.35 -30.30
N ASN A 203 -0.15 -15.42 -29.89
CA ASN A 203 1.31 -15.45 -29.97
C ASN A 203 1.78 -15.98 -31.33
N ALA A 204 3.04 -15.66 -31.67
CA ALA A 204 3.66 -16.07 -32.94
C ALA A 204 3.79 -17.60 -33.12
N PHE A 205 3.45 -18.39 -32.09
CA PHE A 205 3.56 -19.85 -32.06
C PHE A 205 2.19 -20.55 -32.01
N GLY A 206 1.09 -19.84 -32.27
CA GLY A 206 -0.25 -20.43 -32.37
C GLY A 206 -0.94 -20.74 -31.04
N GLY A 207 -0.57 -20.04 -29.96
CA GLY A 207 -1.24 -20.13 -28.65
C GLY A 207 -1.73 -18.78 -28.13
N GLU A 208 -2.55 -18.82 -27.07
CA GLU A 208 -2.99 -17.61 -26.37
C GLU A 208 -1.94 -17.17 -25.34
N MET A 209 -1.53 -15.91 -25.40
CA MET A 209 -0.67 -15.26 -24.42
C MET A 209 -1.52 -14.44 -23.44
N SER A 210 -1.36 -14.70 -22.15
CA SER A 210 -2.01 -13.93 -21.09
C SER A 210 -0.96 -13.32 -20.19
N VAL A 211 -0.60 -12.09 -20.52
CA VAL A 211 0.44 -11.31 -19.86
C VAL A 211 -0.20 -10.04 -19.34
N ARG A 212 0.14 -9.66 -18.12
CA ARG A 212 -0.34 -8.45 -17.45
C ARG A 212 0.85 -7.69 -16.88
N VAL A 213 0.79 -6.36 -16.98
CA VAL A 213 1.62 -5.48 -16.14
C VAL A 213 0.96 -5.45 -14.78
N GLU A 214 1.51 -6.23 -13.84
CA GLU A 214 0.97 -6.37 -12.50
C GLU A 214 1.34 -5.20 -11.61
N GLU A 215 2.53 -4.65 -11.78
CA GLU A 215 2.93 -3.41 -11.13
C GLU A 215 3.70 -2.57 -12.15
N GLY A 216 3.52 -1.26 -12.10
CA GLY A 216 4.16 -0.34 -13.01
C GLY A 216 3.98 1.06 -12.49
N TYR A 217 4.96 1.57 -11.75
CA TYR A 217 4.84 2.85 -11.07
C TYR A 217 6.14 3.66 -11.07
N LEU A 218 5.96 4.97 -10.97
CA LEU A 218 7.00 5.94 -10.66
C LEU A 218 6.55 6.80 -9.49
N GLU A 219 7.44 7.05 -8.54
CA GLU A 219 7.17 7.85 -7.36
C GLU A 219 8.28 8.87 -7.13
N PHE A 220 7.89 10.14 -6.98
CA PHE A 220 8.76 11.14 -6.39
C PHE A 220 8.71 10.99 -4.88
N GLN A 221 9.87 10.83 -4.25
CA GLN A 221 10.01 10.63 -2.82
C GLN A 221 10.90 11.71 -2.20
N SER A 222 10.44 12.22 -1.06
CA SER A 222 11.18 13.06 -0.15
C SER A 222 10.95 12.57 1.28
N ARG A 223 11.59 13.21 2.26
CA ARG A 223 11.36 12.88 3.67
C ARG A 223 9.89 13.06 4.10
N TYR A 224 9.21 14.07 3.58
CA TYR A 224 7.88 14.46 4.07
C TYR A 224 6.75 14.22 3.08
N ALA A 225 7.07 13.99 1.82
CA ALA A 225 6.10 13.86 0.75
C ALA A 225 6.52 12.78 -0.23
N ARG A 226 5.54 11.97 -0.64
CA ARG A 226 5.62 11.02 -1.74
C ARG A 226 4.44 11.25 -2.65
N ILE A 227 4.69 11.24 -3.95
CA ILE A 227 3.66 11.37 -4.99
C ILE A 227 3.97 10.36 -6.07
N GLY A 228 3.05 9.43 -6.29
CA GLY A 228 3.22 8.30 -7.20
C GLY A 228 2.15 8.25 -8.27
N PHE A 229 2.52 7.69 -9.42
CA PHE A 229 1.62 7.41 -10.53
C PHE A 229 1.91 6.00 -11.05
N GLY A 230 0.85 5.24 -11.33
CA GLY A 230 0.96 3.91 -11.91
C GLY A 230 0.11 2.87 -11.19
N SER A 231 0.46 1.59 -11.31
CA SER A 231 -0.23 0.50 -10.63
C SER A 231 0.67 -0.19 -9.61
N MET A 232 0.14 -0.47 -8.43
CA MET A 232 0.80 -1.29 -7.42
C MET A 232 -0.21 -2.00 -6.51
N TYR A 233 0.19 -3.14 -5.96
CA TYR A 233 -0.56 -3.78 -4.89
C TYR A 233 -0.36 -3.03 -3.57
N ARG A 234 -1.43 -2.94 -2.78
CA ARG A 234 -1.42 -2.27 -1.47
C ARG A 234 -2.28 -3.03 -0.49
N ASN A 235 -1.83 -3.09 0.76
CA ASN A 235 -2.63 -3.62 1.85
C ASN A 235 -2.58 -2.65 3.04
N TRP A 236 -3.73 -2.07 3.37
CA TRP A 236 -3.94 -1.19 4.53
C TRP A 236 -4.76 -1.90 5.60
N GLY A 237 -4.25 -3.06 6.00
CA GLY A 237 -4.82 -3.95 7.02
C GLY A 237 -3.86 -4.16 8.17
N LEU A 238 -4.39 -4.73 9.25
CA LEU A 238 -3.62 -5.15 10.42
C LEU A 238 -2.59 -6.23 10.04
N PRO A 239 -1.57 -6.48 10.86
CA PRO A 239 -0.61 -7.57 10.61
C PRO A 239 -1.33 -8.89 10.33
N ASN A 240 -0.86 -9.66 9.34
CA ASN A 240 -1.47 -10.92 8.91
C ASN A 240 -2.91 -10.84 8.39
N LEU A 241 -3.48 -9.64 8.23
CA LEU A 241 -4.85 -9.42 7.75
C LEU A 241 -4.89 -8.52 6.51
N ASP A 242 -5.94 -8.72 5.72
CA ASP A 242 -6.28 -7.84 4.61
C ASP A 242 -7.05 -6.61 5.10
N GLY A 243 -6.68 -5.45 4.56
CA GLY A 243 -7.38 -4.20 4.84
C GLY A 243 -8.80 -4.20 4.28
N PHE A 244 -9.77 -3.76 5.08
CA PHE A 244 -11.17 -3.70 4.65
C PHE A 244 -11.39 -2.74 3.47
N LEU A 245 -10.79 -1.55 3.51
CA LEU A 245 -10.90 -0.57 2.42
C LEU A 245 -9.92 -0.82 1.27
N ARG A 246 -8.73 -1.35 1.58
CA ARG A 246 -7.67 -1.59 0.61
C ARG A 246 -6.85 -2.81 0.99
N SER A 247 -6.99 -3.86 0.19
CA SER A 247 -6.19 -5.09 0.23
C SER A 247 -5.53 -5.36 -1.12
N ASP A 248 -4.63 -6.34 -1.15
CA ASP A 248 -3.94 -6.83 -2.35
C ASP A 248 -4.73 -7.91 -3.10
N TYR A 249 -5.92 -8.19 -2.60
CA TYR A 249 -6.85 -9.14 -3.17
C TYR A 249 -7.34 -8.73 -4.56
N ALA A 250 -7.68 -7.46 -4.76
CA ALA A 250 -8.03 -6.93 -6.08
C ALA A 250 -6.78 -6.72 -6.94
N TYR A 251 -6.88 -6.99 -8.25
CA TYR A 251 -5.81 -6.66 -9.19
C TYR A 251 -5.41 -5.18 -9.07
N SER A 252 -4.13 -4.92 -9.24
CA SER A 252 -3.60 -3.56 -9.22
C SER A 252 -4.32 -2.69 -10.26
N GLN A 253 -4.56 -1.43 -9.88
CA GLN A 253 -5.25 -0.45 -10.70
C GLN A 253 -4.32 0.72 -10.96
N GLU A 254 -4.53 1.42 -12.07
CA GLU A 254 -3.86 2.69 -12.30
C GLU A 254 -4.37 3.72 -11.30
N GLU A 255 -3.45 4.24 -10.50
CA GLU A 255 -3.74 5.16 -9.42
C GLU A 255 -2.73 6.31 -9.39
N VAL A 256 -3.18 7.41 -8.81
CA VAL A 256 -2.33 8.45 -8.28
C VAL A 256 -2.33 8.31 -6.78
N SER A 257 -1.15 8.17 -6.21
CA SER A 257 -0.97 7.98 -4.78
C SER A 257 -0.19 9.12 -4.18
N TYR A 258 -0.41 9.34 -2.89
CA TYR A 258 0.35 10.30 -2.14
C TYR A 258 0.57 9.81 -0.71
N ARG A 259 1.66 10.30 -0.11
CA ARG A 259 1.86 10.28 1.33
C ARG A 259 2.50 11.58 1.77
N VAL A 260 1.89 12.24 2.74
CA VAL A 260 2.38 13.52 3.29
C VAL A 260 2.41 13.45 4.82
N GLY A 261 3.54 13.77 5.42
CA GLY A 261 3.70 13.80 6.87
C GLY A 261 5.06 13.30 7.33
N THR A 262 5.15 12.94 8.61
CA THR A 262 6.34 12.39 9.26
C THR A 262 6.17 10.89 9.47
N ASP A 263 7.13 10.26 10.16
CA ASP A 263 7.00 8.85 10.57
C ASP A 263 5.95 8.64 11.66
N ARG A 264 5.60 9.69 12.44
CA ARG A 264 4.64 9.62 13.54
C ARG A 264 3.23 10.07 13.16
N ILE A 265 3.10 10.98 12.20
CA ILE A 265 1.79 11.42 11.71
C ILE A 265 1.85 11.66 10.22
N TYR A 266 1.04 10.92 9.48
CA TYR A 266 0.98 11.10 8.03
C TYR A 266 -0.38 10.75 7.46
N LEU A 267 -0.69 11.43 6.37
CA LEU A 267 -1.81 11.15 5.51
C LEU A 267 -1.30 10.36 4.30
N VAL A 268 -1.90 9.22 4.01
CA VAL A 268 -1.66 8.41 2.81
C VAL A 268 -2.96 8.25 2.05
N GLY A 269 -2.92 8.27 0.74
CA GLY A 269 -4.12 8.09 -0.06
C GLY A 269 -3.83 7.70 -1.50
N MET A 270 -4.90 7.33 -2.18
CA MET A 270 -4.92 7.01 -3.60
C MET A 270 -6.21 7.53 -4.24
N PHE A 271 -6.13 7.90 -5.50
CA PHE A 271 -7.27 8.00 -6.39
C PHE A 271 -7.03 7.09 -7.59
N ALA A 272 -8.03 6.31 -7.97
CA ALA A 272 -7.97 5.43 -9.12
C ALA A 272 -9.27 5.53 -9.93
N SER A 273 -9.18 5.17 -11.20
CA SER A 273 -10.35 4.92 -12.04
C SER A 273 -10.38 3.45 -12.41
N TYR A 274 -11.55 2.83 -12.35
CA TYR A 274 -11.75 1.47 -12.83
C TYR A 274 -13.00 1.38 -13.71
N GLY A 275 -12.92 0.56 -14.74
CA GLY A 275 -14.06 0.24 -15.59
C GLY A 275 -14.93 -0.81 -14.92
N ASP A 276 -16.25 -0.66 -15.04
CA ASP A 276 -17.15 -1.72 -14.61
C ASP A 276 -17.03 -2.89 -15.58
N TYR A 277 -16.77 -4.10 -15.07
CA TYR A 277 -16.45 -5.28 -15.87
C TYR A 277 -17.59 -5.77 -16.79
N ARG A 278 -18.69 -5.03 -16.93
CA ARG A 278 -19.82 -5.32 -17.84
C ARG A 278 -20.54 -4.07 -18.37
N ALA A 279 -20.17 -2.87 -17.92
CA ALA A 279 -20.85 -1.64 -18.32
C ALA A 279 -19.84 -0.65 -18.90
N ASP A 280 -20.26 0.12 -19.90
CA ASP A 280 -19.47 1.20 -20.51
C ASP A 280 -19.42 2.42 -19.58
N THR A 281 -19.03 2.18 -18.33
CA THR A 281 -19.09 3.13 -17.23
C THR A 281 -17.80 3.11 -16.45
N THR A 282 -17.25 4.30 -16.25
CA THR A 282 -16.07 4.50 -15.40
C THR A 282 -16.53 4.85 -14.00
N HIS A 283 -15.98 4.13 -13.03
CA HIS A 283 -16.07 4.48 -11.62
C HIS A 283 -14.72 5.02 -11.16
N TYR A 284 -14.79 5.90 -10.18
CA TYR A 284 -13.64 6.49 -9.52
C TYR A 284 -13.69 6.09 -8.06
N VAL A 285 -12.53 5.71 -7.52
CA VAL A 285 -12.34 5.50 -6.09
C VAL A 285 -11.32 6.50 -5.57
N ALA A 286 -11.64 7.09 -4.44
CA ALA A 286 -10.69 7.84 -3.64
C ALA A 286 -10.64 7.23 -2.25
N ILE A 287 -9.44 6.96 -1.75
CA ILE A 287 -9.22 6.45 -0.41
C ILE A 287 -8.15 7.31 0.25
N HIS A 288 -8.41 7.77 1.47
CA HIS A 288 -7.42 8.46 2.28
C HIS A 288 -7.40 7.88 3.70
N ARG A 289 -6.23 7.94 4.32
CA ARG A 289 -5.94 7.35 5.63
C ARG A 289 -5.00 8.26 6.39
N LEU A 290 -5.43 8.70 7.56
CA LEU A 290 -4.59 9.36 8.54
C LEU A 290 -4.07 8.31 9.53
N GLU A 291 -2.76 8.15 9.61
CA GLU A 291 -2.10 7.33 10.62
C GLU A 291 -1.40 8.23 11.65
N ILE A 292 -1.54 7.88 12.92
CA ILE A 292 -0.93 8.55 14.05
C ILE A 292 -0.25 7.50 14.93
N ARG A 293 0.98 7.79 15.35
CA ARG A 293 1.78 7.01 16.30
C ARG A 293 2.10 7.87 17.53
N PRO A 294 1.21 7.92 18.52
CA PRO A 294 1.42 8.74 19.71
C PRO A 294 2.67 8.32 20.49
N ILE A 295 2.95 7.02 20.51
CA ILE A 295 4.13 6.37 21.08
C ILE A 295 4.58 5.26 20.11
N ASP A 296 5.80 4.76 20.26
CA ASP A 296 6.39 3.81 19.30
C ASP A 296 5.66 2.46 19.26
N ASP A 297 4.93 2.12 20.32
CA ASP A 297 4.21 0.86 20.47
C ASP A 297 2.70 0.97 20.15
N LEU A 298 2.19 2.16 19.78
CA LEU A 298 0.77 2.39 19.48
C LEU A 298 0.60 3.05 18.12
N VAL A 299 -0.19 2.41 17.27
CA VAL A 299 -0.62 2.95 15.98
C VAL A 299 -2.13 3.03 15.94
N ILE A 300 -2.64 4.21 15.60
CA ILE A 300 -4.06 4.46 15.36
C ILE A 300 -4.20 5.01 13.96
N SER A 301 -5.21 4.53 13.22
CA SER A 301 -5.52 5.08 11.92
C SER A 301 -7.01 5.22 11.70
N VAL A 302 -7.35 6.26 10.94
CA VAL A 302 -8.71 6.54 10.48
C VAL A 302 -8.63 6.69 8.97
N SER A 303 -9.48 5.95 8.27
CA SER A 303 -9.54 5.93 6.82
C SER A 303 -10.97 6.15 6.33
N GLU A 304 -11.08 6.72 5.15
CA GLU A 304 -12.34 6.86 4.44
C GLU A 304 -12.13 6.53 2.96
N SER A 305 -13.11 5.86 2.36
CA SER A 305 -13.20 5.70 0.92
C SER A 305 -14.50 6.29 0.38
N SER A 306 -14.43 6.78 -0.86
CA SER A 306 -15.59 7.10 -1.66
C SER A 306 -15.48 6.45 -3.02
N VAL A 307 -16.57 5.82 -3.47
CA VAL A 307 -16.73 5.33 -4.84
C VAL A 307 -17.85 6.13 -5.50
N HIS A 308 -17.57 6.71 -6.67
CA HIS A 308 -18.54 7.48 -7.45
C HIS A 308 -18.33 7.26 -8.94
N GLY A 309 -19.25 7.76 -9.76
CA GLY A 309 -19.21 7.60 -11.21
C GLY A 309 -20.42 6.84 -11.74
N GLY A 310 -20.31 6.35 -12.98
CA GLY A 310 -21.41 5.73 -13.71
C GLY A 310 -21.71 6.43 -15.04
N PRO A 311 -22.81 6.05 -15.73
CA PRO A 311 -23.14 6.58 -17.05
C PRO A 311 -23.25 8.12 -17.04
N GLY A 312 -22.43 8.78 -17.85
CA GLY A 312 -22.44 10.25 -17.99
C GLY A 312 -21.89 11.02 -16.78
N GLN A 313 -21.32 10.35 -15.78
CA GLN A 313 -20.71 11.00 -14.62
C GLN A 313 -19.21 11.18 -14.81
N SER A 314 -18.72 12.40 -14.61
CA SER A 314 -17.29 12.70 -14.59
C SER A 314 -16.71 12.58 -13.19
N MET A 315 -15.38 12.54 -13.10
CA MET A 315 -14.67 12.67 -11.83
C MET A 315 -15.07 13.96 -11.08
N ASP A 316 -15.49 13.84 -9.82
CA ASP A 316 -15.72 14.98 -8.94
C ASP A 316 -14.47 15.28 -8.10
N TRP A 317 -13.81 16.42 -8.40
CA TRP A 317 -12.65 16.90 -7.66
C TRP A 317 -12.89 17.08 -6.15
N LYS A 318 -14.15 17.30 -5.76
CA LYS A 318 -14.52 17.44 -4.36
C LYS A 318 -14.37 16.10 -3.62
N LEU A 319 -14.59 14.97 -4.30
CA LEU A 319 -14.48 13.61 -3.72
C LEU A 319 -13.06 13.05 -3.75
N ILE A 320 -12.10 13.75 -4.36
CA ILE A 320 -10.69 13.35 -4.30
C ILE A 320 -9.87 14.19 -3.31
N ASN A 321 -10.48 15.23 -2.71
CA ASN A 321 -9.77 16.15 -1.81
C ASN A 321 -9.33 15.40 -0.54
N PRO A 322 -8.02 15.21 -0.32
CA PRO A 322 -7.51 14.41 0.78
C PRO A 322 -7.66 15.09 2.15
N VAL A 323 -7.96 16.39 2.18
CA VAL A 323 -8.21 17.17 3.40
C VAL A 323 -9.71 17.27 3.70
N GLY A 324 -10.56 16.87 2.75
CA GLY A 324 -12.01 16.81 2.96
C GLY A 324 -12.39 15.52 3.67
N ILE A 325 -12.77 15.61 4.94
CA ILE A 325 -13.36 14.48 5.67
C ILE A 325 -14.81 14.31 5.17
N TRP A 326 -15.08 13.36 4.29
CA TRP A 326 -16.36 13.23 3.61
C TRP A 326 -17.47 12.70 4.54
N GLN A 327 -17.12 11.93 5.57
CA GLN A 327 -18.04 11.46 6.63
C GLN A 327 -18.72 12.61 7.37
N ILE A 328 -18.00 13.72 7.56
CA ILE A 328 -18.47 14.87 8.35
C ILE A 328 -19.01 15.97 7.43
N ALA A 329 -18.38 16.16 6.27
CA ALA A 329 -18.57 17.36 5.46
C ALA A 329 -19.75 17.27 4.48
N ARG A 330 -20.35 16.10 4.26
CA ARG A 330 -21.39 15.94 3.21
C ARG A 330 -22.52 15.02 3.61
N THR A 331 -23.74 15.55 3.49
CA THR A 331 -24.97 14.79 3.34
C THR A 331 -24.91 13.99 2.04
N ASP A 332 -25.52 12.82 2.01
CA ASP A 332 -25.59 11.97 0.81
C ASP A 332 -26.40 12.72 -0.25
N GLY A 333 -25.72 13.20 -1.28
CA GLY A 333 -26.29 14.15 -2.24
C GLY A 333 -25.34 14.48 -3.38
N ASP A 334 -25.94 14.69 -4.54
CA ASP A 334 -25.37 14.80 -5.90
C ASP A 334 -23.90 15.30 -5.97
N PRO A 335 -22.95 14.48 -6.49
CA PRO A 335 -23.17 13.18 -7.15
C PRO A 335 -23.49 12.04 -6.18
N PRO A 336 -24.23 11.00 -6.61
CA PRO A 336 -24.36 9.79 -5.82
C PRO A 336 -22.98 9.13 -5.66
N TYR A 337 -22.65 8.76 -4.42
CA TYR A 337 -21.41 8.07 -4.08
C TYR A 337 -21.68 7.07 -2.95
N ASN A 338 -20.85 6.04 -2.86
CA ASN A 338 -20.81 5.13 -1.71
C ASN A 338 -19.63 5.49 -0.83
N LYS A 339 -19.85 5.58 0.49
CA LYS A 339 -18.80 5.88 1.47
C LYS A 339 -18.58 4.70 2.40
N LEU A 340 -17.32 4.43 2.70
CA LEU A 340 -16.96 3.52 3.78
C LEU A 340 -15.94 4.21 4.69
N GLY A 341 -16.07 4.00 6.00
CA GLY A 341 -15.12 4.46 7.01
C GLY A 341 -14.44 3.29 7.70
N GLN A 342 -13.14 3.40 7.99
CA GLN A 342 -12.39 2.38 8.73
C GLN A 342 -11.57 3.01 9.85
N VAL A 343 -11.56 2.37 11.02
CA VAL A 343 -10.66 2.69 12.13
C VAL A 343 -9.85 1.45 12.44
N ASP A 344 -8.53 1.58 12.49
CA ASP A 344 -7.65 0.50 12.94
C ASP A 344 -6.78 0.96 14.10
N VAL A 345 -6.60 0.06 15.06
CA VAL A 345 -5.71 0.22 16.20
C VAL A 345 -4.79 -0.98 16.26
N TRP A 346 -3.49 -0.73 16.44
CA TRP A 346 -2.49 -1.73 16.76
C TRP A 346 -1.71 -1.25 17.97
N TRP A 347 -1.59 -2.08 19.00
CA TRP A 347 -0.90 -1.76 20.23
C TRP A 347 -0.04 -2.93 20.68
N GLN A 348 1.27 -2.73 20.70
CA GLN A 348 2.19 -3.62 21.37
C GLN A 348 2.24 -3.30 22.86
N THR A 349 1.87 -4.26 23.69
CA THR A 349 1.93 -4.07 25.13
C THR A 349 3.33 -4.37 25.65
N GLY A 350 3.79 -3.60 26.65
CA GLY A 350 5.09 -3.82 27.29
C GLY A 350 5.21 -5.14 28.07
N VAL A 351 4.18 -5.98 28.05
CA VAL A 351 4.10 -7.30 28.71
C VAL A 351 4.09 -8.46 27.70
N GLY A 352 4.43 -8.19 26.43
CA GLY A 352 4.71 -9.23 25.44
C GLY A 352 3.48 -9.78 24.73
N PHE A 353 2.41 -9.00 24.59
CA PHE A 353 1.31 -9.32 23.67
C PHE A 353 0.93 -8.10 22.83
N ASN A 354 0.39 -8.32 21.64
CA ASN A 354 -0.18 -7.27 20.81
C ASN A 354 -1.70 -7.33 20.83
N VAL A 355 -2.34 -6.18 20.93
CA VAL A 355 -3.77 -6.03 20.74
C VAL A 355 -3.99 -5.24 19.47
N TYR A 356 -4.80 -5.76 18.56
CA TYR A 356 -5.18 -5.03 17.37
C TYR A 356 -6.65 -5.24 17.03
N GLY A 357 -7.24 -4.23 16.41
CA GLY A 357 -8.61 -4.31 15.94
C GLY A 357 -8.87 -3.32 14.83
N GLY A 358 -9.78 -3.70 13.94
CA GLY A 358 -10.24 -2.90 12.82
C GLY A 358 -11.77 -2.85 12.83
N LEU A 359 -12.35 -1.68 12.63
CA LEU A 359 -13.78 -1.49 12.48
C LEU A 359 -14.05 -0.81 11.15
N LEU A 360 -14.85 -1.44 10.32
CA LEU A 360 -15.41 -0.91 9.09
C LEU A 360 -16.86 -0.49 9.35
N ALA A 361 -17.20 0.73 8.96
CA ALA A 361 -18.55 1.24 8.97
C ALA A 361 -18.98 1.59 7.55
N ASP A 362 -20.11 1.03 7.15
CA ASP A 362 -20.84 1.42 5.95
C ASP A 362 -21.98 2.36 6.33
N ALA A 363 -21.93 3.57 5.77
CA ALA A 363 -22.97 4.57 5.90
C ALA A 363 -24.00 4.35 4.78
N THR A 364 -24.87 3.36 4.94
CA THR A 364 -26.00 3.14 4.04
C THR A 364 -27.14 4.12 4.37
N ASN A 365 -27.09 5.30 3.77
CA ASN A 365 -28.15 6.26 3.40
C ASN A 365 -29.21 6.68 4.45
N ASP A 366 -29.60 7.96 4.36
CA ASP A 366 -30.63 8.70 5.13
C ASP A 366 -32.05 8.09 5.21
N ASN A 367 -32.32 6.91 4.63
CA ASN A 367 -33.64 6.26 4.62
C ASN A 367 -33.88 5.28 5.79
N GLY A 368 -33.11 5.39 6.87
CA GLY A 368 -33.33 4.61 8.09
C GLY A 368 -32.74 3.19 8.05
N SER A 369 -31.89 2.87 7.09
CA SER A 369 -30.97 1.73 7.19
C SER A 369 -29.92 2.04 8.26
N CYS A 370 -29.90 1.24 9.32
CA CYS A 370 -28.85 1.29 10.35
C CYS A 370 -27.47 1.12 9.70
N CYS A 371 -26.47 1.87 10.17
CA CYS A 371 -25.07 1.67 9.79
C CYS A 371 -24.72 0.19 9.92
N GLN A 372 -24.29 -0.44 8.82
CA GLN A 372 -23.73 -1.77 8.88
C GLN A 372 -22.28 -1.64 9.33
N MET A 373 -21.96 -2.28 10.46
CA MET A 373 -20.60 -2.29 11.00
C MET A 373 -20.08 -3.72 10.97
N GLY A 374 -18.89 -3.88 10.41
CA GLY A 374 -18.09 -5.10 10.45
C GLY A 374 -16.77 -4.80 11.14
N GLY A 375 -16.12 -5.81 11.69
CA GLY A 375 -14.81 -5.59 12.30
C GLY A 375 -14.10 -6.88 12.64
N SER A 376 -12.82 -6.72 12.95
CA SER A 376 -11.94 -7.77 13.44
C SER A 376 -11.29 -7.30 14.74
N LEU A 377 -11.09 -8.24 15.66
CA LEU A 377 -10.34 -8.02 16.89
C LEU A 377 -9.41 -9.22 17.06
N GLY A 378 -8.13 -8.96 17.30
CA GLY A 378 -7.11 -9.96 17.49
C GLY A 378 -6.23 -9.66 18.70
N VAL A 379 -5.69 -10.74 19.28
CA VAL A 379 -4.65 -10.69 20.30
C VAL A 379 -3.58 -11.69 19.88
N GLU A 380 -2.34 -11.24 19.80
CA GLU A 380 -1.17 -12.06 19.52
C GLU A 380 -0.25 -12.11 20.75
N VAL A 381 0.34 -13.28 21.01
CA VAL A 381 1.28 -13.52 22.12
C VAL A 381 2.67 -13.80 21.58
#